data_AF-A0A654M4R5-F1
#
_entry.id   AF-A0A654M4R5-F1
#
_cell.length_a   1.000
_cell.length_b   1.000
_cell.length_c   1.000
_cell.angle_alpha   90.00
_cell.angle_beta   90.00
_cell.angle_gamma   90.00
#
_symmetry.space_group_name_H-M   'P 1'
#
loop_
_entity.id
_entity.type
_entity.pdbx_description
1 polymer ?
#
loop_
_entity_poly.entity_id
_entity_poly.type
_entity_poly.pdbx_seq_one_letter_code
_entity_poly.pdbx_strand_id
1 'polypeptide(L)'
;MVVVVNTMKLSRLPREARRTRKPLQENWLKGPKKTFWIQCMYQKCNYYWRYSGGKNWAECPICHSISKVSIARKCFKYNNPET
;
A
#
# COMPACT_ATOMS: atom_id res chain seq x y z
N MET A 1 -41.47 -26.99 -31.11
CA MET A 1 -40.98 -25.60 -31.13
C MET A 1 -40.30 -25.34 -29.80
N VAL A 2 -38.97 -25.19 -29.77
CA VAL A 2 -38.22 -24.96 -28.52
C VAL A 2 -38.01 -23.46 -28.37
N VAL A 3 -38.68 -22.86 -27.38
CA VAL A 3 -38.50 -21.44 -27.04
C VAL A 3 -37.26 -21.32 -26.17
N VAL A 4 -36.15 -20.86 -26.75
CA VAL A 4 -34.93 -20.55 -26.00
C VAL A 4 -35.09 -19.17 -25.37
N VAL A 5 -35.44 -19.12 -24.08
CA VAL A 5 -35.48 -17.88 -23.31
C VAL A 5 -34.03 -17.47 -23.00
N ASN A 6 -33.48 -16.61 -23.85
CA ASN A 6 -32.17 -16.00 -23.64
C ASN A 6 -32.27 -15.02 -22.46
N THR A 7 -31.97 -15.49 -21.25
CA THR A 7 -31.81 -14.63 -20.08
C THR A 7 -30.49 -13.88 -20.21
N MET A 8 -30.53 -12.70 -20.85
CA MET A 8 -29.42 -11.76 -20.83
C MET A 8 -29.17 -11.35 -19.37
N LYS A 9 -28.19 -11.99 -18.72
CA LYS A 9 -27.67 -11.54 -17.43
C LYS A 9 -27.29 -10.07 -17.58
N LEU A 10 -27.98 -9.17 -16.88
CA LEU A 10 -27.65 -7.74 -16.87
C LEU A 10 -26.15 -7.59 -16.65
N SER A 11 -25.44 -7.22 -17.71
CA SER A 11 -24.04 -6.89 -17.67
C SER A 11 -23.87 -5.75 -16.69
N ARG A 12 -22.95 -5.91 -15.74
CA ARG A 12 -22.64 -4.88 -14.74
C ARG A 12 -22.51 -3.53 -15.45
N LEU A 13 -23.27 -2.53 -14.98
CA LEU A 13 -23.25 -1.18 -15.53
C LEU A 13 -21.81 -0.70 -15.81
N PRO A 14 -21.59 0.09 -16.88
CA PRO A 14 -20.28 0.63 -17.21
C PRO A 14 -19.66 1.35 -16.01
N ARG A 15 -18.33 1.30 -15.93
CA ARG A 15 -17.55 1.72 -14.75
C ARG A 15 -17.84 3.17 -14.37
N GLU A 16 -18.14 3.99 -15.36
CA GLU A 16 -18.47 5.41 -15.31
C GLU A 16 -19.79 5.63 -14.56
N ALA A 17 -20.86 4.92 -14.95
CA ALA A 17 -22.17 4.98 -14.29
C ALA A 17 -22.15 4.44 -12.85
N ARG A 18 -21.20 3.55 -12.52
CA ARG A 18 -20.95 3.12 -11.14
C ARG A 18 -20.21 4.17 -10.31
N ARG A 19 -19.38 5.02 -10.93
CA ARG A 19 -18.61 6.08 -10.27
C ARG A 19 -19.43 7.33 -10.01
N THR A 20 -20.38 7.68 -10.87
CA THR A 20 -21.25 8.86 -10.70
C THR A 20 -22.14 8.80 -9.45
N ARG A 21 -22.38 7.59 -8.91
CA ARG A 21 -23.11 7.40 -7.63
C ARG A 21 -22.30 7.73 -6.38
N LYS A 22 -20.99 7.91 -6.50
CA LYS A 22 -20.14 8.31 -5.37
C LYS A 22 -19.84 9.80 -5.49
N PRO A 23 -20.19 10.64 -4.50
CA PRO A 23 -19.79 12.04 -4.53
C PRO A 23 -18.26 12.11 -4.62
N LEU A 24 -17.74 13.00 -5.48
CA LEU A 24 -16.31 13.37 -5.50
C LEU A 24 -15.99 14.03 -4.16
N GLN A 25 -15.72 13.22 -3.14
CA GLN A 25 -15.30 13.68 -1.83
C GLN A 25 -13.78 13.79 -1.86
N GLU A 26 -13.26 14.98 -2.11
CA GLU A 26 -11.83 15.28 -2.10
C GLU A 26 -11.21 15.12 -0.70
N ASN A 27 -12.05 15.13 0.34
CA ASN A 27 -11.65 15.30 1.74
C ASN A 27 -12.02 14.11 2.63
N TRP A 28 -11.94 12.87 2.13
CA TRP A 28 -11.95 11.71 3.03
C TRP A 28 -10.77 11.83 3.98
N LEU A 29 -11.04 11.78 5.29
CA LEU A 29 -10.03 11.55 6.33
C LEU A 29 -9.25 10.30 5.94
N LYS A 30 -8.07 10.50 5.34
CA LYS A 30 -7.16 9.40 5.02
C LYS A 30 -6.83 8.76 6.35
N GLY A 31 -7.28 7.51 6.53
CA GLY A 31 -7.06 6.77 7.76
C GLY A 31 -5.59 6.80 8.19
N PRO A 32 -5.30 6.56 9.48
CA PRO A 32 -3.96 6.71 10.02
C PRO A 32 -2.93 6.03 9.13
N LYS A 33 -1.90 6.78 8.72
CA LYS A 33 -0.82 6.25 7.89
C LYS A 33 -0.23 5.03 8.61
N LYS A 34 -0.18 3.89 7.93
CA LYS A 34 0.34 2.66 8.52
C LYS A 34 1.78 2.90 8.95
N THR A 35 2.07 2.63 10.21
CA THR A 35 3.44 2.68 10.74
C THR A 35 4.08 1.31 10.62
N PHE A 36 5.32 1.25 10.14
CA PHE A 36 6.06 0.00 10.03
C PHE A 36 7.48 0.17 10.55
N TRP A 37 8.04 -0.91 11.09
CA TRP A 37 9.48 -0.99 11.34
C TRP A 37 10.23 -1.26 10.04
N ILE A 38 11.31 -0.52 9.83
CA ILE A 38 12.21 -0.67 8.70
C ILE A 38 13.65 -0.66 9.19
N GLN A 39 14.54 -1.30 8.44
CA GLN A 39 15.96 -1.40 8.75
C GLN A 39 16.80 -0.75 7.65
N CYS A 40 17.87 -0.08 8.06
CA CYS A 40 18.83 0.54 7.16
C CYS A 40 19.47 -0.54 6.28
N MET A 41 19.47 -0.33 4.97
CA MET A 41 20.12 -1.25 4.03
C MET A 41 21.63 -1.08 3.97
N TYR A 42 22.17 0.01 4.52
CA TYR A 42 23.61 0.21 4.58
C TYR A 42 24.21 -0.76 5.60
N GLN A 43 25.00 -1.73 5.11
CA GLN A 43 25.53 -2.85 5.91
C GLN A 43 26.26 -2.40 7.18
N LYS A 44 26.95 -1.25 7.15
CA LYS A 44 27.66 -0.72 8.33
C LYS A 44 26.75 -0.12 9.40
N CYS A 45 25.58 0.39 9.01
CA CYS A 45 24.69 1.08 9.94
C CYS A 45 23.68 0.11 10.57
N ASN A 46 22.98 -0.67 9.73
CA ASN A 46 22.01 -1.70 10.12
C ASN A 46 20.92 -1.29 11.15
N TYR A 47 20.77 0.01 11.41
CA TYR A 47 19.84 0.58 12.38
C TYR A 47 18.40 0.41 11.93
N TYR A 48 17.50 0.12 12.87
CA TYR A 48 16.06 0.01 12.60
C TYR A 48 15.29 1.14 13.28
N TRP A 49 14.29 1.67 12.57
CA TRP A 49 13.43 2.74 13.09
C TRP A 49 11.99 2.59 12.61
N ARG A 50 11.09 3.29 13.30
CA ARG A 50 9.66 3.31 12.96
C ARG A 50 9.40 4.34 11.88
N TYR A 51 8.90 3.90 10.74
CA TYR A 51 8.52 4.74 9.61
C TYR A 51 7.00 4.95 9.58
N SER A 52 6.58 6.21 9.63
CA SER A 52 5.18 6.66 9.61
C SER A 52 4.80 7.37 8.30
N GLY A 53 5.46 7.03 7.19
CA GLY A 53 5.27 7.68 5.90
C GLY A 53 4.43 6.89 4.90
N GLY A 54 3.93 7.61 3.89
CA GLY A 54 3.30 7.02 2.70
C GLY A 54 4.20 7.03 1.47
N LYS A 55 5.48 7.41 1.61
CA LYS A 55 6.43 7.45 0.50
C LYS A 55 7.08 6.08 0.32
N ASN A 56 7.54 5.79 -0.90
CA ASN A 56 8.24 4.54 -1.22
C ASN A 56 9.70 4.52 -0.72
N TRP A 57 10.23 5.68 -0.32
CA TRP A 57 11.60 5.90 0.10
C TRP A 57 11.65 6.47 1.52
N ALA A 58 12.63 6.02 2.27
CA ALA A 58 12.94 6.50 3.61
C ALA A 58 14.44 6.75 3.73
N GLU A 59 14.77 7.81 4.47
CA GLU A 59 16.13 8.17 4.82
C GLU A 59 16.46 7.60 6.20
N CYS A 60 17.66 7.04 6.34
CA CYS A 60 18.14 6.55 7.62
C CYS A 60 18.53 7.72 8.54
N PRO A 61 18.04 7.79 9.79
CA PRO A 61 18.37 8.88 10.71
C PRO A 61 19.82 8.88 11.22
N ILE A 62 20.59 7.80 10.97
CA ILE A 62 21.99 7.70 11.43
C ILE A 62 22.97 8.01 10.30
N CYS A 63 22.85 7.31 9.17
CA CYS A 63 23.81 7.43 8.07
C CYS A 63 23.27 8.22 6.88
N HIS A 64 22.04 8.76 6.96
CA HIS A 64 21.39 9.52 5.91
C HIS A 64 21.28 8.80 4.56
N SER A 65 21.50 7.49 4.53
CA SER A 65 21.34 6.70 3.32
C SER A 65 19.85 6.59 2.96
N ILE A 66 19.53 6.83 1.69
CA ILE A 66 18.18 6.70 1.16
C ILE A 66 17.94 5.24 0.75
N SER A 67 16.89 4.63 1.27
CA SER A 67 16.54 3.25 0.96
C SER A 67 15.04 3.08 0.65
N LYS A 68 14.72 2.08 -0.18
CA LYS A 68 13.35 1.78 -0.56
C LYS A 68 12.65 1.08 0.61
N VAL A 69 11.54 1.65 1.08
CA VAL A 69 10.78 1.19 2.27
C VAL A 69 10.38 -0.27 2.15
N SER A 70 10.00 -0.72 0.95
CA SER A 70 9.62 -2.13 0.72
C SER A 70 10.76 -3.11 0.98
N ILE A 71 12.00 -2.73 0.68
CA ILE A 71 13.18 -3.58 0.87
C ILE A 71 13.66 -3.47 2.32
N ALA A 72 13.77 -2.25 2.85
CA ALA A 72 14.11 -1.98 4.25
C ALA A 72 13.17 -2.72 5.23
N ARG A 73 11.88 -2.82 4.91
CA ARG A 73 10.90 -3.59 5.68
C ARG A 73 11.12 -5.10 5.57
N LYS A 74 11.48 -5.62 4.39
CA LYS A 74 11.80 -7.04 4.20
C LYS A 74 13.07 -7.42 4.99
N CYS A 75 14.10 -6.57 4.93
CA CYS A 75 15.33 -6.74 5.71
C CYS A 75 15.03 -6.80 7.21
N PHE A 76 14.21 -5.86 7.71
CA PHE A 76 13.81 -5.86 9.12
C PHE A 76 13.14 -7.19 9.53
N LYS A 77 12.16 -7.66 8.75
CA LYS A 77 11.46 -8.93 9.01
C LYS A 77 12.36 -10.15 8.92
N TYR A 78 13.32 -10.14 8.00
CA TYR A 78 14.27 -11.24 7.84
C TYR A 78 15.23 -11.33 9.04
N ASN A 79 15.71 -10.18 9.51
CA ASN A 79 16.65 -10.11 10.64
C ASN A 79 15.98 -10.22 12.02
N ASN A 80 14.68 -9.90 12.12
CA ASN A 80 13.90 -9.98 13.35
C ASN A 80 12.61 -10.79 13.10
N PRO A 81 12.70 -12.13 13.04
CA PRO A 81 11.55 -12.99 12.74
C PRO A 81 10.52 -13.06 13.88
N GLU A 82 10.85 -12.56 15.07
CA GLU A 82 10.02 -12.64 16.29
C GLU A 82 9.07 -11.42 16.47
N THR A 83 9.05 -10.47 15.53
CA THR A 83 8.17 -9.28 15.51
C THR A 83 7.28 -9.19 14.29
#